data_AF-A0A7J6QTS0-F1
#
_entry.id   AF-A0A7J6QTS0-F1
#
_cell.length_a   1.000
_cell.length_b   1.000
_cell.length_c   1.000
_cell.angle_alpha   90.00
_cell.angle_beta   90.00
_cell.angle_gamma   90.00
#
_symmetry.space_group_name_H-M   'P 1'
#
loop_
_entity.id
_entity.type
_entity.pdbx_description
1 polymer ?
#
loop_
_entity_poly.entity_id
_entity_poly.type
_entity_poly.pdbx_seq_one_letter_code
_entity_poly.pdbx_strand_id
1 'polypeptide(L)'
;MRSKRALLRHVGLLSAASVIALTLSGASRSEDTPTMERTPLGEISAAVEGKLQETISLLVDQKIAEELEGLKEENARLREKVEELDDNRRALEEDSNRRHLYLSEAQRTDTITGELMSTMWRILTGAMIMFMQAGFAMLEAGSVRVYNVQAILMKNLLDVCISPMIWWLMGWGLALGYTTDPVTGELTSGSQFSGGSGYAGTGLTEYCVEFDPATGDCIDNAPAPLGRPKFSPDEFFFFWTFSAAASTIVSGGVAERVRCSSYFLFSSLMSGFIYPVLVAWLWSGHGWLSKPADGIDASFYDFAGSGVVHLTGGIAALVGAKILGPRKGRFDEMVDQTEFVPHSIPLIVLGTMILWFGWIGFNAGSTSTFESIVDSNKAARSAMNTVLSGAAGGFTLFIIRLVFFNMYDVAGVCNGCLAGLVSITAGSANVTSFSAIIIGIIGGSLYQTASRMVAQRRIDDPIDAFAVHGMGGIWGSIACVLFDYGSGFSVFSQGEITRIGPNNYEAAVSVGTQLGVNILGILMIILWSGFWSSLVFLIFRRFDLLHATEENEVFAPDDYMQFSSRRKPGAVHPDDVSDFSEGKSNKSRVSDSNRNNNSRALKEMIDGSREELDNGDD
;
A
#
# COMPACT_ATOMS: atom_id res chain seq x y z
N MET A 1 0.36 -80.16 14.45
CA MET A 1 -0.39 -81.14 15.29
C MET A 1 -1.78 -81.50 14.76
N ARG A 2 -2.68 -80.56 14.40
CA ARG A 2 -4.01 -80.89 13.86
C ARG A 2 -3.95 -81.60 12.49
N SER A 3 -3.05 -81.20 11.58
CA SER A 3 -2.82 -81.91 10.31
C SER A 3 -2.26 -83.33 10.48
N LYS A 4 -1.36 -83.55 11.46
CA LYS A 4 -0.85 -84.90 11.82
C LYS A 4 -2.00 -85.85 12.18
N ARG A 5 -2.95 -85.38 13.00
CA ARG A 5 -4.13 -86.15 13.40
C ARG A 5 -5.09 -86.41 12.23
N ALA A 6 -5.21 -85.48 11.28
CA ALA A 6 -6.04 -85.65 10.09
C ALA A 6 -5.42 -86.63 9.09
N LEU A 7 -4.11 -86.55 8.85
CA LEU A 7 -3.40 -87.44 7.93
C LEU A 7 -3.38 -88.88 8.44
N LEU A 8 -3.11 -89.09 9.73
CA LEU A 8 -3.16 -90.42 10.37
C LEU A 8 -4.57 -91.02 10.31
N ARG A 9 -5.63 -90.20 10.39
CA ARG A 9 -7.02 -90.65 10.21
C ARG A 9 -7.31 -91.09 8.77
N HIS A 10 -6.83 -90.35 7.77
CA HIS A 10 -7.00 -90.74 6.36
C HIS A 10 -6.21 -91.99 5.98
N VAL A 11 -5.00 -92.15 6.54
CA VAL A 11 -4.20 -93.35 6.35
C VAL A 11 -4.85 -94.57 7.01
N GLY A 12 -5.36 -94.44 8.24
CA GLY A 12 -6.10 -95.53 8.90
C GLY A 12 -7.37 -95.94 8.14
N LEU A 13 -8.01 -95.00 7.44
CA LEU A 13 -9.14 -95.30 6.55
C LEU A 13 -8.70 -96.06 5.28
N LEU A 14 -7.50 -95.76 4.74
CA LEU A 14 -6.94 -96.45 3.57
C LEU A 14 -6.40 -97.86 3.89
N SER A 15 -5.85 -98.11 5.09
CA SER A 15 -5.48 -99.47 5.53
C SER A 15 -6.73 -100.34 5.69
N ALA A 16 -7.78 -99.80 6.31
CA ALA A 16 -9.06 -100.47 6.45
C ALA A 16 -9.69 -100.83 5.08
N ALA A 17 -9.62 -99.92 4.10
CA ALA A 17 -10.09 -100.18 2.74
C ALA A 17 -9.29 -101.27 2.02
N SER A 18 -7.98 -101.36 2.25
CA SER A 18 -7.09 -102.36 1.63
C SER A 18 -7.29 -103.76 2.21
N VAL A 19 -7.57 -103.87 3.52
CA VAL A 19 -7.92 -105.13 4.19
C VAL A 19 -9.28 -105.64 3.70
N ILE A 20 -10.26 -104.76 3.52
CA ILE A 20 -11.57 -105.10 2.96
C ILE A 20 -11.44 -105.65 1.52
N ALA A 21 -10.59 -105.03 0.69
CA ALA A 21 -10.32 -105.49 -0.68
C ALA A 21 -9.65 -106.88 -0.72
N LEU A 22 -8.76 -107.19 0.23
CA LEU A 22 -8.12 -108.51 0.37
C LEU A 22 -9.08 -109.59 0.91
N THR A 23 -10.04 -109.23 1.76
CA THR A 23 -11.10 -110.18 2.18
C THR A 23 -12.14 -110.45 1.10
N LEU A 24 -12.39 -109.50 0.20
CA LEU A 24 -13.35 -109.67 -0.91
C LEU A 24 -12.79 -110.49 -2.08
N SER A 25 -11.47 -110.59 -2.25
CA SER A 25 -10.84 -111.42 -3.29
C SER A 25 -10.73 -112.91 -2.92
N GLY A 26 -10.99 -113.28 -1.66
CA GLY A 26 -10.91 -114.67 -1.17
C GLY A 26 -12.20 -115.50 -1.31
N ALA A 27 -13.29 -114.95 -1.85
CA ALA A 27 -14.60 -115.59 -1.92
C ALA A 27 -15.01 -115.99 -3.35
N SER A 28 -14.22 -116.83 -4.04
CA SER A 28 -14.72 -117.66 -5.16
C SER A 28 -13.89 -118.95 -5.29
N ARG A 29 -14.59 -120.09 -5.45
CA ARG A 29 -14.11 -121.49 -5.34
C ARG A 29 -13.48 -122.03 -6.64
N SER A 30 -12.57 -123.03 -6.53
CA SER A 30 -12.77 -124.45 -6.94
C SER A 30 -11.62 -125.37 -6.46
N GLU A 31 -11.85 -126.69 -6.52
CA GLU A 31 -11.27 -127.83 -5.76
C GLU A 31 -9.83 -128.32 -6.10
N ASP A 32 -9.34 -129.25 -5.26
CA ASP A 32 -8.25 -130.26 -5.39
C ASP A 32 -6.81 -130.04 -4.83
N THR A 33 -6.59 -130.55 -3.59
CA THR A 33 -5.38 -131.18 -2.95
C THR A 33 -4.01 -130.48 -2.83
N PRO A 34 -3.09 -130.88 -1.90
CA PRO A 34 -3.24 -131.10 -0.45
C PRO A 34 -2.28 -130.23 0.42
N THR A 35 -2.72 -129.98 1.66
CA THR A 35 -2.01 -129.58 2.90
C THR A 35 -0.57 -129.04 2.82
N MET A 36 -0.44 -127.72 3.00
CA MET A 36 0.75 -127.06 3.56
C MET A 36 0.27 -126.15 4.70
N GLU A 37 0.94 -126.19 5.86
CA GLU A 37 0.60 -125.43 7.08
C GLU A 37 0.25 -123.98 6.75
N ARG A 38 -1.01 -123.60 6.99
CA ARG A 38 -1.46 -122.21 6.87
C ARG A 38 -1.20 -121.52 8.20
N THR A 39 -0.11 -120.74 8.27
CA THR A 39 -0.02 -119.65 9.25
C THR A 39 -1.27 -118.78 9.10
N PRO A 40 -1.96 -118.38 10.19
CA PRO A 40 -3.22 -117.65 10.04
C PRO A 40 -2.96 -116.35 9.29
N LEU A 41 -3.62 -116.16 8.14
CA LEU A 41 -3.52 -114.92 7.35
C LEU A 41 -3.78 -113.65 8.19
N GLY A 42 -4.50 -113.77 9.31
CA GLY A 42 -4.73 -112.69 10.27
C GLY A 42 -3.48 -112.23 11.02
N GLU A 43 -2.53 -113.11 11.34
CA GLU A 43 -1.29 -112.73 12.04
C GLU A 43 -0.30 -112.02 11.11
N ILE A 44 -0.21 -112.45 9.84
CA ILE A 44 0.59 -111.77 8.82
C ILE A 44 -0.02 -110.41 8.48
N SER A 45 -1.35 -110.31 8.36
CA SER A 45 -2.05 -109.04 8.13
C SER A 45 -1.84 -108.04 9.27
N ALA A 46 -1.95 -108.49 10.52
CA ALA A 46 -1.76 -107.62 11.70
C ALA A 46 -0.30 -107.16 11.84
N ALA A 47 0.68 -108.03 11.56
CA ALA A 47 2.09 -107.67 11.57
C ALA A 47 2.45 -106.68 10.44
N VAL A 48 1.87 -106.85 9.25
CA VAL A 48 2.04 -105.92 8.12
C VAL A 48 1.37 -104.58 8.39
N GLU A 49 0.17 -104.57 8.99
CA GLU A 49 -0.53 -103.34 9.36
C GLU A 49 0.21 -102.56 10.46
N GLY A 50 0.76 -103.25 11.47
CA GLY A 50 1.59 -102.65 12.50
C GLY A 50 2.85 -102.00 11.93
N LYS A 51 3.58 -102.71 11.05
CA LYS A 51 4.78 -102.18 10.38
C LYS A 51 4.46 -101.02 9.43
N LEU A 52 3.32 -101.08 8.75
CA LEU A 52 2.85 -100.02 7.85
C LEU A 52 2.48 -98.76 8.64
N GLN A 53 1.76 -98.89 9.77
CA GLN A 53 1.44 -97.76 10.65
C GLN A 53 2.70 -97.13 11.26
N GLU A 54 3.68 -97.94 11.67
CA GLU A 54 4.97 -97.46 12.18
C GLU A 54 5.75 -96.70 11.11
N THR A 55 5.84 -97.26 9.90
CA THR A 55 6.51 -96.62 8.74
C THR A 55 5.82 -95.30 8.37
N ILE A 56 4.49 -95.27 8.36
CA ILE A 56 3.75 -94.05 8.03
C ILE A 56 3.87 -93.00 9.15
N SER A 57 3.86 -93.41 10.42
CA SER A 57 4.10 -92.47 11.52
C SER A 57 5.49 -91.84 11.41
N LEU A 58 6.52 -92.63 11.08
CA LEU A 58 7.87 -92.15 10.84
C LEU A 58 7.95 -91.18 9.66
N LEU A 59 7.32 -91.51 8.51
CA LEU A 59 7.28 -90.63 7.34
C LEU A 59 6.53 -89.32 7.62
N VAL A 60 5.44 -89.38 8.38
CA VAL A 60 4.68 -88.19 8.80
C VAL A 60 5.48 -87.33 9.78
N ASP A 61 6.20 -87.94 10.72
CA ASP A 61 7.07 -87.22 11.64
C ASP A 61 8.25 -86.57 10.94
N GLN A 62 8.86 -87.26 9.96
CA GLN A 62 9.89 -86.67 9.10
C GLN A 62 9.34 -85.48 8.30
N LYS A 63 8.16 -85.61 7.69
CA LYS A 63 7.57 -84.52 6.90
C LYS A 63 7.20 -83.30 7.76
N ILE A 64 6.70 -83.53 8.97
CA ILE A 64 6.38 -82.45 9.92
C ILE A 64 7.65 -81.78 10.43
N ALA A 65 8.72 -82.53 10.68
CA ALA A 65 10.00 -81.97 11.09
C ALA A 65 10.58 -81.07 9.98
N GLU A 66 10.53 -81.53 8.73
CA GLU A 66 10.97 -80.77 7.55
C GLU A 66 10.15 -79.48 7.36
N GLU A 67 8.81 -79.55 7.44
CA GLU A 67 7.95 -78.35 7.37
C GLU A 67 8.17 -77.39 8.55
N LEU A 68 8.39 -77.91 9.76
CA LEU A 68 8.65 -77.10 10.95
C LEU A 68 10.00 -76.38 10.86
N GLU A 69 11.01 -77.03 10.30
CA GLU A 69 12.32 -76.44 10.04
C GLU A 69 12.21 -75.32 8.99
N GLY A 70 11.50 -75.58 7.87
CA GLY A 70 11.20 -74.54 6.87
C GLY A 70 10.44 -73.34 7.44
N LEU A 71 9.43 -73.56 8.29
CA LEU A 71 8.71 -72.49 8.97
C LEU A 71 9.57 -71.72 9.99
N LYS A 72 10.52 -72.39 10.65
CA LYS A 72 11.46 -71.73 11.57
C LYS A 72 12.43 -70.82 10.81
N GLU A 73 12.96 -71.29 9.68
CA GLU A 73 13.81 -70.48 8.80
C GLU A 73 13.05 -69.27 8.24
N GLU A 74 11.81 -69.47 7.78
CA GLU A 74 10.96 -68.38 7.31
C GLU A 74 10.66 -67.36 8.42
N ASN A 75 10.36 -67.83 9.65
CA ASN A 75 10.13 -66.94 10.79
C ASN A 75 11.40 -66.15 11.17
N ALA A 76 12.57 -66.78 11.11
CA ALA A 76 13.85 -66.11 11.34
C ALA A 76 14.11 -65.00 10.30
N ARG A 77 13.90 -65.31 9.01
CA ARG A 77 14.01 -64.31 7.92
C ARG A 77 13.01 -63.17 8.07
N LEU A 78 11.78 -63.46 8.45
CA LEU A 78 10.77 -62.42 8.68
C LEU A 78 11.13 -61.51 9.86
N ARG A 79 11.72 -62.04 10.93
CA ARG A 79 12.19 -61.22 12.07
C ARG A 79 13.31 -60.26 11.66
N GLU A 80 14.30 -60.76 10.92
CA GLU A 80 15.38 -59.93 10.38
C GLU A 80 14.84 -58.82 9.48
N LYS A 81 13.88 -59.16 8.61
CA LYS A 81 13.23 -58.17 7.73
C LYS A 81 12.39 -57.14 8.50
N VAL A 82 11.76 -57.53 9.61
CA VAL A 82 11.03 -56.58 10.48
C VAL A 82 12.00 -55.63 11.17
N GLU A 83 13.15 -56.12 11.63
CA GLU A 83 14.20 -55.29 12.24
C GLU A 83 14.77 -54.29 11.24
N GLU A 84 15.09 -54.74 10.02
CA GLU A 84 15.52 -53.87 8.92
C GLU A 84 14.47 -52.80 8.58
N LEU A 85 13.18 -53.16 8.54
CA LEU A 85 12.10 -52.21 8.28
C LEU A 85 11.91 -51.20 9.42
N ASP A 86 12.06 -51.62 10.69
CA ASP A 86 11.99 -50.73 11.84
C ASP A 86 13.15 -49.72 11.86
N ASP A 87 14.37 -50.16 11.50
CA ASP A 87 15.53 -49.27 11.36
C ASP A 87 15.36 -48.30 10.18
N ASN A 88 14.86 -48.77 9.03
CA ASN A 88 14.53 -47.91 7.89
C ASN A 88 13.45 -46.89 8.25
N ARG A 89 12.43 -47.26 9.04
CA ARG A 89 11.39 -46.32 9.51
C ARG A 89 12.00 -45.23 10.37
N ARG A 90 12.86 -45.58 11.33
CA ARG A 90 13.54 -44.59 12.21
C ARG A 90 14.42 -43.63 11.41
N ALA A 91 15.20 -44.15 10.46
CA ALA A 91 16.04 -43.31 9.60
C ALA A 91 15.21 -42.34 8.75
N LEU A 92 14.04 -42.77 8.27
CA LEU A 92 13.12 -41.92 7.51
C LEU A 92 12.45 -40.85 8.38
N GLU A 93 12.07 -41.19 9.62
CA GLU A 93 11.53 -40.25 10.61
C GLU A 93 12.57 -39.18 10.98
N GLU A 94 13.82 -39.57 11.23
CA GLU A 94 14.92 -38.64 11.48
C GLU A 94 15.17 -37.70 10.30
N ASP A 95 15.17 -38.23 9.06
CA ASP A 95 15.36 -37.39 7.88
C ASP A 95 14.18 -36.44 7.65
N SER A 96 12.95 -36.90 7.88
CA SER A 96 11.75 -36.07 7.82
C SER A 96 11.80 -34.95 8.86
N ASN A 97 12.17 -35.25 10.10
CA ASN A 97 12.34 -34.25 11.16
C ASN A 97 13.42 -33.22 10.81
N ARG A 98 14.54 -33.67 10.25
CA ARG A 98 15.63 -32.78 9.81
C ARG A 98 15.16 -31.84 8.69
N ARG A 99 14.42 -32.34 7.70
CA ARG A 99 13.83 -31.53 6.63
C ARG A 99 12.82 -30.53 7.17
N HIS A 100 11.95 -30.94 8.10
CA HIS A 100 10.99 -30.03 8.75
C HIS A 100 11.71 -28.89 9.49
N LEU A 101 12.80 -29.20 10.20
CA LEU A 101 13.61 -28.17 10.86
C LEU A 101 14.21 -27.18 9.84
N TYR A 102 14.84 -27.67 8.78
CA TYR A 102 15.40 -26.79 7.73
C TYR A 102 14.34 -25.93 7.04
N LEU A 103 13.16 -26.50 6.75
CA LEU A 103 12.05 -25.74 6.16
C LEU A 103 11.52 -24.67 7.13
N SER A 104 11.43 -24.98 8.42
CA SER A 104 11.00 -24.01 9.43
C SER A 104 11.99 -22.86 9.60
N GLU A 105 13.30 -23.15 9.55
CA GLU A 105 14.35 -22.14 9.65
C GLU A 105 14.43 -21.26 8.40
N ALA A 106 14.28 -21.86 7.21
CA ALA A 106 14.16 -21.13 5.95
C ALA A 106 12.94 -20.20 5.96
N GLN A 107 11.77 -20.71 6.34
CA GLN A 107 10.55 -19.91 6.42
C GLN A 107 10.65 -18.76 7.43
N ARG A 108 11.31 -18.98 8.58
CA ARG A 108 11.60 -17.91 9.55
C ARG A 108 12.50 -16.84 8.94
N THR A 109 13.56 -17.24 8.25
CA THR A 109 14.50 -16.33 7.59
C THR A 109 13.81 -15.48 6.52
N ASP A 110 12.95 -16.09 5.70
CA ASP A 110 12.16 -15.41 4.67
C ASP A 110 11.20 -14.38 5.30
N THR A 111 10.54 -14.73 6.41
CA THR A 111 9.62 -13.84 7.14
C THR A 111 10.34 -12.60 7.67
N ILE A 112 11.46 -12.80 8.39
CA ILE A 112 12.27 -11.70 8.94
C ILE A 112 12.78 -10.80 7.81
N THR A 113 13.29 -11.39 6.73
CA THR A 113 13.78 -10.62 5.58
C THR A 113 12.65 -9.79 4.97
N GLY A 114 11.45 -10.36 4.83
CA GLY A 114 10.27 -9.66 4.33
C GLY A 114 9.84 -8.48 5.20
N GLU A 115 9.81 -8.64 6.53
CA GLU A 115 9.47 -7.57 7.47
C GLU A 115 10.47 -6.41 7.42
N LEU A 116 11.77 -6.74 7.38
CA LEU A 116 12.85 -5.74 7.24
C LEU A 116 12.75 -4.98 5.92
N MET A 117 12.49 -5.68 4.81
CA MET A 117 12.32 -5.04 3.50
C MET A 117 11.07 -4.18 3.44
N SER A 118 9.96 -4.62 4.04
CA SER A 118 8.72 -3.85 4.14
C SER A 118 8.94 -2.55 4.93
N THR A 119 9.65 -2.63 6.05
CA THR A 119 10.01 -1.45 6.87
C THR A 119 10.87 -0.48 6.08
N MET A 120 11.94 -0.96 5.42
CA MET A 120 12.81 -0.13 4.59
C MET A 120 12.02 0.51 3.43
N TRP A 121 11.13 -0.26 2.80
CA TRP A 121 10.30 0.19 1.69
C TRP A 121 9.35 1.32 2.11
N ARG A 122 8.65 1.18 3.24
CA ARG A 122 7.75 2.22 3.78
C ARG A 122 8.50 3.49 4.18
N ILE A 123 9.69 3.38 4.78
CA ILE A 123 10.50 4.56 5.13
C ILE A 123 11.00 5.27 3.87
N LEU A 124 11.52 4.54 2.89
CA LEU A 124 12.05 5.12 1.66
C LEU A 124 10.93 5.81 0.86
N THR A 125 9.83 5.11 0.63
CA THR A 125 8.69 5.66 -0.13
C THR A 125 7.99 6.77 0.64
N GLY A 126 7.83 6.65 1.96
CA GLY A 126 7.38 7.74 2.82
C GLY A 126 8.27 8.99 2.71
N ALA A 127 9.60 8.83 2.67
CA ALA A 127 10.50 9.98 2.47
C ALA A 127 10.31 10.64 1.10
N MET A 128 10.08 9.86 0.04
CA MET A 128 9.76 10.40 -1.29
C MET A 128 8.43 11.18 -1.28
N ILE A 129 7.41 10.68 -0.56
CA ILE A 129 6.11 11.35 -0.43
C ILE A 129 6.23 12.61 0.42
N MET A 130 6.98 12.57 1.51
CA MET A 130 7.28 13.76 2.32
C MET A 130 7.95 14.84 1.44
N PHE A 131 8.85 14.45 0.53
CA PHE A 131 9.48 15.39 -0.41
C PHE A 131 8.49 16.02 -1.41
N MET A 132 7.30 15.42 -1.64
CA MET A 132 6.23 16.07 -2.40
C MET A 132 5.81 17.41 -1.78
N GLN A 133 5.98 17.62 -0.48
CA GLN A 133 5.68 18.89 0.18
C GLN A 133 6.56 20.04 -0.36
N ALA A 134 7.81 19.76 -0.71
CA ALA A 134 8.65 20.72 -1.42
C ALA A 134 8.12 20.96 -2.85
N GLY A 135 7.58 19.92 -3.49
CA GLY A 135 6.91 20.01 -4.79
C GLY A 135 5.69 20.92 -4.77
N PHE A 136 4.77 20.74 -3.81
CA PHE A 136 3.62 21.62 -3.58
C PHE A 136 4.08 23.05 -3.30
N ALA A 137 5.08 23.24 -2.42
CA ALA A 137 5.60 24.55 -2.11
C ALA A 137 6.12 25.29 -3.36
N MET A 138 6.86 24.63 -4.24
CA MET A 138 7.36 25.24 -5.49
C MET A 138 6.25 25.48 -6.50
N LEU A 139 5.34 24.52 -6.69
CA LEU A 139 4.20 24.62 -7.60
C LEU A 139 3.30 25.80 -7.21
N GLU A 140 2.91 25.85 -5.94
CA GLU A 140 2.04 26.89 -5.40
C GLU A 140 2.72 28.25 -5.40
N ALA A 141 3.99 28.33 -4.97
CA ALA A 141 4.76 29.56 -5.06
C ALA A 141 4.73 30.09 -6.49
N GLY A 142 5.13 29.29 -7.48
CA GLY A 142 5.16 29.72 -8.87
C GLY A 142 3.80 30.15 -9.45
N SER A 143 2.71 29.57 -8.93
CA SER A 143 1.33 29.80 -9.42
C SER A 143 0.67 31.04 -8.82
N VAL A 144 1.03 31.45 -7.61
CA VAL A 144 0.48 32.67 -6.99
C VAL A 144 1.14 33.93 -7.51
N ARG A 145 0.51 35.08 -7.27
CA ARG A 145 1.10 36.41 -7.49
C ARG A 145 2.35 36.60 -6.64
N VAL A 146 3.37 37.31 -7.16
CA VAL A 146 4.72 37.42 -6.55
C VAL A 146 4.70 37.87 -5.09
N TYR A 147 3.80 38.77 -4.71
CA TYR A 147 3.69 39.28 -3.34
C TYR A 147 3.07 38.28 -2.34
N ASN A 148 2.45 37.21 -2.83
CA ASN A 148 1.88 36.14 -2.01
C ASN A 148 2.81 34.94 -1.81
N VAL A 149 4.00 34.93 -2.44
CA VAL A 149 4.94 33.80 -2.40
C VAL A 149 5.36 33.46 -0.98
N GLN A 150 5.71 34.46 -0.17
CA GLN A 150 6.09 34.20 1.23
C GLN A 150 4.93 33.58 2.03
N ALA A 151 3.71 34.07 1.82
CA ALA A 151 2.52 33.61 2.53
C ALA A 151 2.13 32.17 2.15
N ILE A 152 2.39 31.73 0.92
CA ILE A 152 2.09 30.36 0.49
C ILE A 152 3.19 29.37 0.89
N LEU A 153 4.46 29.78 0.82
CA LEU A 153 5.58 28.99 1.33
C LEU A 153 5.48 28.75 2.85
N MET A 154 5.05 29.77 3.60
CA MET A 154 4.80 29.65 5.04
C MET A 154 3.69 28.63 5.33
N LYS A 155 2.62 28.59 4.53
CA LYS A 155 1.54 27.60 4.69
C LYS A 155 2.04 26.18 4.46
N ASN A 156 2.79 25.94 3.39
CA ASN A 156 3.36 24.62 3.09
C ASN A 156 4.33 24.16 4.19
N LEU A 157 5.24 25.03 4.63
CA LEU A 157 6.22 24.66 5.66
C LEU A 157 5.55 24.32 6.99
N LEU A 158 4.57 25.13 7.40
CA LEU A 158 3.86 24.89 8.65
C LEU A 158 2.89 23.70 8.58
N ASP A 159 2.36 23.36 7.40
CA ASP A 159 1.60 22.13 7.20
C ASP A 159 2.46 20.90 7.53
N VAL A 160 3.72 20.89 7.08
CA VAL A 160 4.69 19.83 7.41
C VAL A 160 5.09 19.82 8.90
N CYS A 161 5.07 20.97 9.58
CA CYS A 161 5.37 21.01 11.02
C CYS A 161 4.19 20.56 11.89
N ILE A 162 2.96 20.97 11.54
CA ILE A 162 1.77 20.77 12.38
C ILE A 162 1.11 19.42 12.09
N SER A 163 0.98 19.02 10.82
CA SER A 163 0.33 17.76 10.46
C SER A 163 0.90 16.52 11.17
N PRO A 164 2.23 16.31 11.35
CA PRO A 164 2.73 15.14 12.06
C PRO A 164 2.39 15.17 13.54
N MET A 165 2.39 16.36 14.16
CA MET A 165 2.03 16.51 15.57
C MET A 165 0.56 16.17 15.80
N ILE A 166 -0.31 16.62 14.91
CA ILE A 166 -1.75 16.35 15.00
C ILE A 166 -2.07 14.90 14.62
N TRP A 167 -1.39 14.36 13.61
CA TRP A 167 -1.50 12.94 13.24
C TRP A 167 -1.05 12.05 14.40
N TRP A 168 0.05 12.37 15.07
CA TRP A 168 0.53 11.70 16.28
C TRP A 168 -0.44 11.81 17.46
N LEU A 169 -1.00 13.01 17.69
CA LEU A 169 -1.89 13.27 18.80
C LEU A 169 -3.24 12.54 18.64
N MET A 170 -3.82 12.57 17.44
CA MET A 170 -5.20 12.14 17.21
C MET A 170 -5.41 11.39 15.89
N GLY A 171 -4.76 11.82 14.80
CA GLY A 171 -5.03 11.27 13.46
C GLY A 171 -4.78 9.77 13.34
N TRP A 172 -3.61 9.29 13.79
CA TRP A 172 -3.31 7.86 13.83
C TRP A 172 -4.37 7.08 14.60
N GLY A 173 -4.72 7.55 15.79
CA GLY A 173 -5.67 6.85 16.65
C GLY A 173 -7.07 6.73 16.07
N LEU A 174 -7.53 7.74 15.32
CA LEU A 174 -8.81 7.69 14.60
C LEU A 174 -8.76 6.84 13.33
N ALA A 175 -7.62 6.83 12.63
CA ALA A 175 -7.47 6.11 11.36
C ALA A 175 -7.19 4.62 11.57
N LEU A 176 -6.03 4.32 12.16
CA LEU A 176 -5.38 3.01 12.21
C LEU A 176 -5.17 2.49 13.63
N GLY A 177 -5.54 3.26 14.65
CA GLY A 177 -5.49 2.86 16.05
C GLY A 177 -6.58 1.87 16.46
N TYR A 178 -6.66 0.71 15.80
CA TYR A 178 -7.60 -0.36 16.14
C TYR A 178 -6.85 -1.62 16.55
N THR A 179 -7.56 -2.51 17.24
CA THR A 179 -7.08 -3.87 17.53
C THR A 179 -8.19 -4.86 17.43
N THR A 180 -7.80 -6.09 17.10
CA THR A 180 -8.68 -7.24 17.09
C THR A 180 -8.19 -8.29 18.07
N ASP A 181 -9.11 -9.06 18.61
CA ASP A 181 -8.78 -10.25 19.38
C ASP A 181 -8.20 -11.31 18.42
N PRO A 182 -6.99 -11.87 18.70
CA PRO A 182 -6.35 -12.80 17.77
C PRO A 182 -7.11 -14.10 17.53
N VAL A 183 -8.02 -14.50 18.43
CA VAL A 183 -8.73 -15.79 18.38
C VAL A 183 -10.09 -15.64 17.70
N THR A 184 -10.83 -14.60 18.07
CA THR A 184 -12.20 -14.35 17.59
C THR A 184 -12.24 -13.41 16.38
N GLY A 185 -11.19 -12.61 16.16
CA GLY A 185 -11.13 -11.58 15.13
C GLY A 185 -12.02 -10.36 15.42
N GLU A 186 -12.68 -10.31 16.57
CA GLU A 186 -13.54 -9.20 16.96
C GLU A 186 -12.72 -7.96 17.33
N LEU A 187 -13.22 -6.76 16.99
CA LEU A 187 -12.54 -5.52 17.39
C LEU A 187 -12.53 -5.39 18.93
N THR A 188 -11.34 -5.26 19.50
CA THR A 188 -11.12 -4.98 20.92
C THR A 188 -10.89 -3.48 21.18
N SER A 189 -10.52 -2.71 20.16
CA SER A 189 -10.50 -1.25 20.22
C SER A 189 -10.95 -0.63 18.89
N GLY A 190 -11.72 0.46 18.98
CA GLY A 190 -12.30 1.14 17.83
C GLY A 190 -13.70 0.65 17.46
N SER A 191 -14.15 1.07 16.29
CA SER A 191 -15.44 0.74 15.68
C SER A 191 -15.28 0.74 14.17
N GLN A 192 -16.28 0.25 13.42
CA GLN A 192 -16.28 0.35 11.96
C GLN A 192 -16.29 1.81 11.45
N PHE A 193 -16.50 2.80 12.34
CA PHE A 193 -16.46 4.21 12.01
C PHE A 193 -15.07 4.85 12.22
N SER A 194 -14.35 4.48 13.27
CA SER A 194 -13.04 5.04 13.60
C SER A 194 -12.25 4.11 14.54
N GLY A 195 -10.94 4.24 14.54
CA GLY A 195 -10.06 3.65 15.56
C GLY A 195 -10.36 4.18 16.98
N GLY A 196 -9.78 3.50 17.97
CA GLY A 196 -10.09 3.70 19.39
C GLY A 196 -8.88 3.61 20.33
N SER A 197 -7.67 3.44 19.80
CA SER A 197 -6.40 3.38 20.53
C SER A 197 -5.33 4.17 19.76
N GLY A 198 -4.06 4.16 20.18
CA GLY A 198 -3.00 4.84 19.41
C GLY A 198 -2.91 6.37 19.56
N TYR A 199 -3.78 6.99 20.36
CA TYR A 199 -3.78 8.44 20.60
C TYR A 199 -2.51 8.89 21.31
N ALA A 200 -1.98 10.07 20.94
CA ALA A 200 -0.75 10.63 21.49
C ALA A 200 0.42 9.62 21.49
N GLY A 201 0.55 8.85 20.40
CA GLY A 201 1.65 7.89 20.23
C GLY A 201 1.61 6.65 21.12
N THR A 202 0.53 6.40 21.86
CA THR A 202 0.45 5.19 22.70
C THR A 202 0.54 3.94 21.83
N GLY A 203 1.48 3.03 22.13
CA GLY A 203 1.71 1.84 21.31
C GLY A 203 2.65 2.05 20.11
N LEU A 204 3.04 3.29 19.80
CA LEU A 204 4.02 3.64 18.75
C LEU A 204 5.44 3.92 19.32
N THR A 205 5.56 4.17 20.62
CA THR A 205 6.84 4.53 21.28
C THR A 205 7.51 3.36 22.00
N GLU A 206 6.98 2.15 21.84
CA GLU A 206 7.48 0.97 22.54
C GLU A 206 8.68 0.39 21.79
N TYR A 207 9.88 0.75 22.26
CA TYR A 207 11.12 0.14 21.82
C TYR A 207 11.22 -1.27 22.37
N CYS A 208 11.76 -2.16 21.54
CA CYS A 208 12.15 -3.46 22.03
C CYS A 208 13.24 -3.30 23.10
N VAL A 209 13.01 -3.88 24.27
CA VAL A 209 13.89 -3.81 25.43
C VAL A 209 14.84 -5.01 25.46
N GLU A 210 14.38 -6.17 25.02
CA GLU A 210 15.15 -7.41 24.96
C GLU A 210 15.18 -8.00 23.55
N PHE A 211 16.40 -8.25 23.06
CA PHE A 211 16.64 -8.84 21.74
C PHE A 211 17.22 -10.23 21.88
N ASP A 212 16.77 -11.15 21.04
CA ASP A 212 17.43 -12.44 20.84
C ASP A 212 18.83 -12.17 20.25
N PRO A 213 19.91 -12.58 20.93
CA PRO A 213 21.27 -12.26 20.50
C PRO A 213 21.73 -13.01 19.24
N ALA A 214 21.02 -14.06 18.81
CA ALA A 214 21.34 -14.83 17.62
C ALA A 214 20.59 -14.32 16.37
N THR A 215 19.36 -13.86 16.55
CA THR A 215 18.47 -13.44 15.44
C THR A 215 18.31 -11.92 15.36
N GLY A 216 18.54 -11.19 16.45
CA GLY A 216 18.21 -9.77 16.55
C GLY A 216 16.72 -9.50 16.69
N ASP A 217 15.90 -10.55 16.85
CA ASP A 217 14.45 -10.44 16.99
C ASP A 217 14.08 -9.87 18.36
N CYS A 218 12.98 -9.12 18.41
CA CYS A 218 12.44 -8.66 19.67
C CYS A 218 11.82 -9.82 20.46
N ILE A 219 12.31 -10.10 21.67
CA ILE A 219 11.84 -11.19 22.54
C ILE A 219 11.07 -10.70 23.76
N ASP A 220 10.64 -9.44 23.75
CA ASP A 220 9.75 -8.89 24.77
C ASP A 220 8.43 -9.67 24.80
N ASN A 221 8.35 -10.68 25.66
CA ASN A 221 7.11 -11.38 26.02
C ASN A 221 6.26 -10.54 26.99
N ALA A 222 6.77 -9.40 27.44
CA ALA A 222 5.99 -8.45 28.20
C ALA A 222 4.93 -7.88 27.26
N PRO A 223 3.61 -8.02 27.55
CA PRO A 223 2.65 -7.15 26.89
C PRO A 223 3.16 -5.73 27.08
N ALA A 224 3.02 -4.90 26.03
CA ALA A 224 3.12 -3.44 26.09
C ALA A 224 2.86 -2.97 27.53
N PRO A 225 3.70 -2.16 28.21
CA PRO A 225 3.69 -1.96 29.67
C PRO A 225 2.34 -1.58 30.34
N LEU A 226 1.27 -1.46 29.57
CA LEU A 226 -0.11 -1.15 29.94
C LEU A 226 -1.18 -2.09 29.32
N GLY A 227 -0.81 -3.26 28.77
CA GLY A 227 -1.73 -4.15 28.04
C GLY A 227 -2.29 -3.52 26.75
N ARG A 228 -1.50 -2.64 26.12
CA ARG A 228 -1.92 -1.80 24.99
C ARG A 228 -1.53 -2.42 23.64
N PRO A 229 -2.22 -2.02 22.55
CA PRO A 229 -1.84 -2.38 21.19
C PRO A 229 -0.42 -1.94 20.84
N LYS A 230 0.36 -2.78 20.13
CA LYS A 230 1.64 -2.38 19.53
C LYS A 230 1.40 -2.01 18.06
N PHE A 231 1.91 -0.84 17.66
CA PHE A 231 1.80 -0.30 16.31
C PHE A 231 3.18 -0.03 15.72
N SER A 232 3.29 -0.13 14.39
CA SER A 232 4.55 0.02 13.66
C SER A 232 4.86 1.49 13.38
N PRO A 233 5.98 2.06 13.89
CA PRO A 233 6.31 3.48 13.70
C PRO A 233 6.56 3.88 12.23
N ASP A 234 7.01 2.95 11.41
CA ASP A 234 7.21 3.12 9.97
C ASP A 234 5.89 3.23 9.21
N GLU A 235 4.83 2.51 9.61
CA GLU A 235 3.48 2.71 9.09
C GLU A 235 2.91 4.07 9.51
N PHE A 236 3.15 4.48 10.76
CA PHE A 236 2.80 5.82 11.21
C PHE A 236 3.40 6.90 10.31
N PHE A 237 4.71 6.80 10.07
CA PHE A 237 5.43 7.73 9.20
C PHE A 237 4.85 7.69 7.78
N PHE A 238 4.66 6.50 7.21
CA PHE A 238 4.12 6.34 5.87
C PHE A 238 2.73 7.00 5.72
N PHE A 239 1.75 6.63 6.54
CA PHE A 239 0.39 7.19 6.44
C PHE A 239 0.28 8.67 6.80
N TRP A 240 1.14 9.18 7.70
CA TRP A 240 1.22 10.62 7.95
C TRP A 240 1.49 11.40 6.66
N THR A 241 2.39 10.90 5.80
CA THR A 241 2.75 11.63 4.58
C THR A 241 1.57 11.78 3.61
N PHE A 242 0.65 10.82 3.56
CA PHE A 242 -0.60 10.91 2.79
C PHE A 242 -1.58 11.91 3.43
N SER A 243 -1.67 11.94 4.76
CA SER A 243 -2.45 12.95 5.49
C SER A 243 -1.95 14.37 5.20
N ALA A 244 -0.63 14.57 5.23
CA ALA A 244 -0.02 15.84 4.90
C ALA A 244 -0.29 16.23 3.43
N ALA A 245 -0.28 15.27 2.50
CA ALA A 245 -0.64 15.52 1.11
C ALA A 245 -2.12 15.94 0.95
N ALA A 246 -3.05 15.30 1.67
CA ALA A 246 -4.46 15.67 1.62
C ALA A 246 -4.71 17.11 2.15
N SER A 247 -3.97 17.51 3.18
CA SER A 247 -4.03 18.86 3.76
C SER A 247 -3.48 19.92 2.80
N THR A 248 -2.27 19.72 2.27
CA THR A 248 -1.59 20.68 1.39
C THR A 248 -2.31 20.91 0.06
N ILE A 249 -3.11 19.95 -0.45
CA ILE A 249 -3.97 20.20 -1.63
C ILE A 249 -4.91 21.40 -1.40
N VAL A 250 -5.34 21.62 -0.15
CA VAL A 250 -6.26 22.71 0.18
C VAL A 250 -5.57 24.07 0.13
N SER A 251 -4.27 24.19 0.48
CA SER A 251 -3.57 25.49 0.46
C SER A 251 -3.64 26.14 -0.91
N GLY A 252 -3.43 25.36 -1.97
CA GLY A 252 -3.52 25.83 -3.34
C GLY A 252 -4.88 26.41 -3.69
N GLY A 253 -5.97 25.73 -3.33
CA GLY A 253 -7.33 26.18 -3.64
C GLY A 253 -7.73 27.46 -2.90
N VAL A 254 -7.23 27.65 -1.67
CA VAL A 254 -7.50 28.85 -0.84
C VAL A 254 -6.36 29.88 -0.84
N ALA A 255 -5.38 29.73 -1.74
CA ALA A 255 -4.19 30.56 -1.79
C ALA A 255 -4.51 32.07 -1.93
N GLU A 256 -3.57 32.90 -1.48
CA GLU A 256 -3.59 34.38 -1.51
C GLU A 256 -4.60 35.10 -0.59
N ARG A 257 -5.80 34.55 -0.34
CA ARG A 257 -6.83 35.26 0.45
C ARG A 257 -7.12 34.66 1.83
N VAL A 258 -6.78 33.39 2.05
CA VAL A 258 -6.99 32.78 3.37
C VAL A 258 -5.98 33.31 4.38
N ARG A 259 -6.46 33.63 5.58
CA ARG A 259 -5.59 33.93 6.72
C ARG A 259 -4.77 32.70 7.11
N CYS A 260 -3.48 32.91 7.35
CA CYS A 260 -2.54 31.83 7.66
C CYS A 260 -2.93 31.01 8.91
N SER A 261 -3.33 31.69 9.99
CA SER A 261 -3.78 31.03 11.23
C SER A 261 -5.01 30.14 11.02
N SER A 262 -5.95 30.59 10.19
CA SER A 262 -7.16 29.85 9.86
C SER A 262 -6.85 28.64 9.00
N TYR A 263 -5.90 28.76 8.08
CA TYR A 263 -5.37 27.63 7.34
C TYR A 263 -4.74 26.58 8.26
N PHE A 264 -3.96 26.97 9.28
CA PHE A 264 -3.37 26.01 10.23
C PHE A 264 -4.41 25.28 11.07
N LEU A 265 -5.45 25.98 11.50
CA LEU A 265 -6.55 25.34 12.22
C LEU A 265 -7.31 24.37 11.31
N PHE A 266 -7.53 24.74 10.05
CA PHE A 266 -8.11 23.86 9.06
C PHE A 266 -7.23 22.62 8.78
N SER A 267 -5.92 22.80 8.53
CA SER A 267 -4.94 21.72 8.32
C SER A 267 -4.88 20.76 9.52
N SER A 268 -4.96 21.30 10.74
CA SER A 268 -5.05 20.50 11.97
C SER A 268 -6.34 19.66 11.98
N LEU A 269 -7.49 20.23 11.63
CA LEU A 269 -8.74 19.47 11.55
C LEU A 269 -8.73 18.46 10.40
N MET A 270 -8.09 18.78 9.28
CA MET A 270 -7.92 17.86 8.16
C MET A 270 -7.10 16.65 8.60
N SER A 271 -5.90 16.88 9.15
CA SER A 271 -4.97 15.83 9.58
C SER A 271 -5.42 15.08 10.84
N GLY A 272 -6.21 15.74 11.69
CA GLY A 272 -6.63 15.20 12.99
C GLY A 272 -8.00 14.54 12.97
N PHE A 273 -8.87 14.84 12.00
CA PHE A 273 -10.25 14.34 12.02
C PHE A 273 -10.83 14.03 10.64
N ILE A 274 -10.84 14.98 9.70
CA ILE A 274 -11.54 14.81 8.41
C ILE A 274 -10.91 13.66 7.61
N TYR A 275 -9.60 13.71 7.40
CA TYR A 275 -8.86 12.70 6.64
C TYR A 275 -8.73 11.37 7.39
N PRO A 276 -8.33 11.31 8.68
CA PRO A 276 -8.26 10.07 9.45
C PRO A 276 -9.52 9.22 9.43
N VAL A 277 -10.71 9.84 9.51
CA VAL A 277 -11.97 9.10 9.48
C VAL A 277 -12.20 8.46 8.12
N LEU A 278 -11.80 9.12 7.02
CA LEU A 278 -11.86 8.51 5.69
C LEU A 278 -10.86 7.36 5.54
N VAL A 279 -9.66 7.48 6.11
CA VAL A 279 -8.70 6.37 6.18
C VAL A 279 -9.30 5.21 6.98
N ALA A 280 -9.95 5.49 8.11
CA ALA A 280 -10.66 4.48 8.89
C ALA A 280 -11.71 3.76 8.05
N TRP A 281 -12.56 4.48 7.33
CA TRP A 281 -13.63 3.87 6.54
C TRP A 281 -13.14 3.06 5.35
N LEU A 282 -12.04 3.48 4.70
CA LEU A 282 -11.70 3.06 3.35
C LEU A 282 -10.41 2.24 3.26
N TRP A 283 -9.47 2.38 4.20
CA TRP A 283 -8.15 1.74 4.15
C TRP A 283 -7.73 0.97 5.38
N SER A 284 -8.40 1.16 6.51
CA SER A 284 -7.92 0.62 7.79
C SER A 284 -8.05 -0.89 7.95
N GLY A 285 -8.84 -1.55 7.10
CA GLY A 285 -9.19 -2.97 7.22
C GLY A 285 -10.32 -3.25 8.22
N HIS A 286 -10.59 -2.35 9.17
CA HIS A 286 -11.68 -2.51 10.15
C HIS A 286 -12.94 -1.71 9.82
N GLY A 287 -12.79 -0.64 9.04
CA GLY A 287 -13.85 0.25 8.63
C GLY A 287 -14.93 -0.43 7.79
N TRP A 288 -16.11 0.20 7.77
CA TRP A 288 -17.31 -0.33 7.12
C TRP A 288 -17.21 -0.47 5.58
N LEU A 289 -16.31 0.28 4.91
CA LEU A 289 -16.03 0.14 3.47
C LEU A 289 -14.67 -0.47 3.17
N SER A 290 -13.78 -0.62 4.15
CA SER A 290 -12.43 -1.16 3.95
C SER A 290 -12.41 -2.69 3.94
N LYS A 291 -13.54 -3.34 4.20
CA LYS A 291 -13.74 -4.77 4.13
C LYS A 291 -15.12 -5.11 3.54
N PRO A 292 -15.32 -6.32 3.01
CA PRO A 292 -16.64 -6.78 2.62
C PRO A 292 -17.65 -6.69 3.77
N ALA A 293 -18.88 -6.25 3.46
CA ALA A 293 -19.98 -6.16 4.41
C ALA A 293 -20.95 -7.33 4.21
N ASP A 294 -21.75 -7.67 5.23
CA ASP A 294 -22.74 -8.75 5.12
C ASP A 294 -23.68 -8.53 3.93
N GLY A 295 -23.61 -9.42 2.94
CA GLY A 295 -24.40 -9.36 1.71
C GLY A 295 -23.79 -8.52 0.56
N ILE A 296 -22.60 -7.94 0.74
CA ILE A 296 -21.82 -7.28 -0.31
C ILE A 296 -20.38 -7.77 -0.21
N ASP A 297 -19.98 -8.68 -1.10
CA ASP A 297 -18.64 -9.29 -1.14
C ASP A 297 -17.56 -8.34 -1.71
N ALA A 298 -17.69 -7.03 -1.51
CA ALA A 298 -16.82 -6.00 -2.06
C ALA A 298 -16.47 -4.91 -1.04
N SER A 299 -15.22 -4.46 -1.08
CA SER A 299 -14.69 -3.31 -0.35
C SER A 299 -14.42 -2.15 -1.31
N PHE A 300 -14.31 -0.94 -0.78
CA PHE A 300 -13.89 0.22 -1.57
C PHE A 300 -12.46 0.01 -2.08
N TYR A 301 -12.27 0.14 -3.39
CA TYR A 301 -10.97 -0.08 -4.01
C TYR A 301 -10.29 1.23 -4.40
N ASP A 302 -9.21 1.57 -3.71
CA ASP A 302 -8.38 2.75 -3.99
C ASP A 302 -6.94 2.47 -3.56
N PHE A 303 -6.10 2.01 -4.48
CA PHE A 303 -4.78 1.46 -4.14
C PHE A 303 -3.87 2.46 -3.42
N ALA A 304 -3.78 3.69 -3.90
CA ALA A 304 -2.89 4.70 -3.33
C ALA A 304 -3.58 6.04 -2.98
N GLY A 305 -4.85 6.27 -3.34
CA GLY A 305 -5.59 7.45 -2.86
C GLY A 305 -6.09 8.43 -3.92
N SER A 306 -6.57 7.99 -5.09
CA SER A 306 -7.33 8.90 -5.96
C SER A 306 -8.57 9.44 -5.23
N GLY A 307 -9.24 8.59 -4.47
CA GLY A 307 -10.34 8.97 -3.59
C GLY A 307 -9.83 9.52 -2.26
N VAL A 308 -9.21 8.65 -1.45
CA VAL A 308 -8.94 8.93 -0.03
C VAL A 308 -8.08 10.18 0.17
N VAL A 309 -7.10 10.44 -0.70
CA VAL A 309 -6.24 11.64 -0.62
C VAL A 309 -6.75 12.74 -1.55
N HIS A 310 -6.76 12.48 -2.86
CA HIS A 310 -6.94 13.54 -3.84
C HIS A 310 -8.38 14.06 -3.92
N LEU A 311 -9.38 13.18 -3.90
CA LEU A 311 -10.77 13.62 -3.85
C LEU A 311 -11.07 14.35 -2.53
N THR A 312 -10.57 13.84 -1.40
CA THR A 312 -10.71 14.49 -0.09
C THR A 312 -10.19 15.91 -0.09
N GLY A 313 -8.91 16.11 -0.48
CA GLY A 313 -8.28 17.42 -0.56
C GLY A 313 -8.92 18.31 -1.63
N GLY A 314 -9.26 17.75 -2.80
CA GLY A 314 -9.86 18.50 -3.91
C GLY A 314 -11.25 19.04 -3.58
N ILE A 315 -12.08 18.28 -2.87
CA ILE A 315 -13.40 18.75 -2.42
C ILE A 315 -13.27 19.82 -1.35
N ALA A 316 -12.36 19.63 -0.39
CA ALA A 316 -12.06 20.65 0.61
C ALA A 316 -11.55 21.95 -0.03
N ALA A 317 -10.68 21.86 -1.03
CA ALA A 317 -10.19 22.99 -1.83
C ALA A 317 -11.34 23.71 -2.56
N LEU A 318 -12.23 22.97 -3.22
CA LEU A 318 -13.39 23.54 -3.92
C LEU A 318 -14.33 24.28 -2.95
N VAL A 319 -14.64 23.66 -1.82
CA VAL A 319 -15.52 24.23 -0.79
C VAL A 319 -14.88 25.48 -0.18
N GLY A 320 -13.60 25.41 0.18
CA GLY A 320 -12.84 26.56 0.67
C GLY A 320 -12.87 27.70 -0.34
N ALA A 321 -12.48 27.43 -1.59
CA ALA A 321 -12.48 28.42 -2.66
C ALA A 321 -13.86 29.06 -2.88
N LYS A 322 -14.94 28.27 -2.79
CA LYS A 322 -16.31 28.77 -2.93
C LYS A 322 -16.75 29.67 -1.76
N ILE A 323 -16.42 29.29 -0.52
CA ILE A 323 -16.86 30.03 0.67
C ILE A 323 -16.05 31.31 0.88
N LEU A 324 -14.73 31.27 0.63
CA LEU A 324 -13.87 32.45 0.62
C LEU A 324 -14.27 33.43 -0.49
N GLY A 325 -14.67 32.89 -1.64
CA GLY A 325 -14.94 33.70 -2.83
C GLY A 325 -13.67 34.01 -3.64
N PRO A 326 -13.85 34.74 -4.76
CA PRO A 326 -12.77 35.05 -5.67
C PRO A 326 -11.77 36.05 -5.09
N ARG A 327 -10.49 35.94 -5.49
CA ARG A 327 -9.50 37.00 -5.21
C ARG A 327 -10.01 38.34 -5.76
N LYS A 328 -9.72 39.44 -5.07
CA LYS A 328 -10.15 40.79 -5.49
C LYS A 328 -9.74 41.07 -6.95
N GLY A 329 -10.71 41.47 -7.78
CA GLY A 329 -10.51 41.72 -9.22
C GLY A 329 -10.57 40.49 -10.12
N ARG A 330 -10.55 39.27 -9.56
CA ARG A 330 -10.72 38.04 -10.33
C ARG A 330 -12.15 37.98 -10.85
N PHE A 331 -12.31 37.84 -12.17
CA PHE A 331 -13.59 37.88 -12.91
C PHE A 331 -14.25 39.26 -13.03
N ASP A 332 -13.56 40.34 -12.68
CA ASP A 332 -13.98 41.69 -13.03
C ASP A 332 -13.51 42.03 -14.46
N GLU A 333 -14.41 42.59 -15.27
CA GLU A 333 -14.11 42.98 -16.65
C GLU A 333 -13.19 44.21 -16.72
N MET A 334 -13.15 45.02 -15.65
CA MET A 334 -12.35 46.25 -15.58
C MET A 334 -10.92 46.02 -15.08
N VAL A 335 -10.61 44.82 -14.58
CA VAL A 335 -9.30 44.46 -14.04
C VAL A 335 -8.52 43.65 -15.08
N ASP A 336 -7.26 44.01 -15.28
CA ASP A 336 -6.35 43.27 -16.15
C ASP A 336 -6.17 41.84 -15.63
N GLN A 337 -6.72 40.86 -16.36
CA GLN A 337 -6.66 39.47 -15.95
C GLN A 337 -5.25 38.87 -16.07
N THR A 338 -4.29 39.56 -16.71
CA THR A 338 -2.89 39.14 -16.71
C THR A 338 -2.24 39.20 -15.32
N GLU A 339 -2.82 39.96 -14.39
CA GLU A 339 -2.37 40.01 -12.99
C GLU A 339 -2.53 38.67 -12.26
N PHE A 340 -3.39 37.77 -12.74
CA PHE A 340 -3.63 36.44 -12.14
C PHE A 340 -2.83 35.32 -12.83
N VAL A 341 -1.94 35.66 -13.77
CA VAL A 341 -1.04 34.71 -14.43
C VAL A 341 0.04 34.28 -13.43
N PRO A 342 0.48 33.01 -13.46
CA PRO A 342 1.57 32.54 -12.62
C PRO A 342 2.82 33.42 -12.68
N HIS A 343 3.38 33.78 -11.52
CA HIS A 343 4.54 34.66 -11.48
C HIS A 343 5.85 33.95 -11.86
N SER A 344 5.93 32.61 -11.76
CA SER A 344 7.14 31.85 -12.08
C SER A 344 6.85 30.45 -12.64
N ILE A 345 6.92 30.34 -13.97
CA ILE A 345 6.84 29.05 -14.68
C ILE A 345 7.96 28.07 -14.28
N PRO A 346 9.23 28.49 -14.09
CA PRO A 346 10.27 27.57 -13.65
C PRO A 346 9.96 26.89 -12.31
N LEU A 347 9.35 27.61 -11.35
CA LEU A 347 8.94 27.03 -10.07
C LEU A 347 7.78 26.04 -10.23
N ILE A 348 6.82 26.32 -11.11
CA ILE A 348 5.74 25.38 -11.45
C ILE A 348 6.31 24.08 -12.03
N VAL A 349 7.24 24.19 -12.97
CA VAL A 349 7.89 23.03 -13.60
C VAL A 349 8.69 22.24 -12.56
N LEU A 350 9.50 22.92 -11.74
CA LEU A 350 10.28 22.28 -10.68
C LEU A 350 9.37 21.56 -9.68
N GLY A 351 8.31 22.22 -9.22
CA GLY A 351 7.32 21.65 -8.32
C GLY A 351 6.67 20.40 -8.92
N THR A 352 6.25 20.47 -10.18
CA THR A 352 5.66 19.33 -10.90
C THR A 352 6.63 18.15 -11.01
N MET A 353 7.91 18.39 -11.28
CA MET A 353 8.92 17.32 -11.37
C MET A 353 9.18 16.67 -10.01
N ILE A 354 9.22 17.46 -8.93
CA ILE A 354 9.35 16.93 -7.56
C ILE A 354 8.10 16.12 -7.18
N LEU A 355 6.91 16.62 -7.49
CA LEU A 355 5.66 15.91 -7.27
C LEU A 355 5.64 14.60 -8.03
N TRP A 356 6.06 14.57 -9.30
CA TRP A 356 6.15 13.35 -10.09
C TRP A 356 7.13 12.35 -9.47
N PHE A 357 8.33 12.78 -9.08
CA PHE A 357 9.30 11.93 -8.39
C PHE A 357 8.70 11.31 -7.12
N GLY A 358 8.09 12.13 -6.27
CA GLY A 358 7.43 11.67 -5.04
C GLY A 358 6.25 10.73 -5.32
N TRP A 359 5.51 10.96 -6.43
CA TRP A 359 4.39 10.12 -6.84
C TRP A 359 4.78 8.68 -7.15
N ILE A 360 6.01 8.45 -7.62
CA ILE A 360 6.52 7.09 -7.81
C ILE A 360 6.55 6.37 -6.46
N GLY A 361 7.02 7.04 -5.40
CA GLY A 361 6.98 6.52 -4.03
C GLY A 361 5.56 6.42 -3.48
N PHE A 362 4.70 7.41 -3.76
CA PHE A 362 3.29 7.42 -3.37
C PHE A 362 2.54 6.18 -3.87
N ASN A 363 2.65 5.90 -5.16
CA ASN A 363 1.96 4.78 -5.77
C ASN A 363 2.69 3.45 -5.53
N ALA A 364 4.01 3.36 -5.72
CA ALA A 364 4.70 2.09 -5.54
C ALA A 364 4.77 1.67 -4.06
N GLY A 365 4.95 2.64 -3.15
CA GLY A 365 4.96 2.43 -1.70
C GLY A 365 3.63 1.91 -1.14
N SER A 366 2.52 2.19 -1.82
CA SER A 366 1.19 1.73 -1.42
C SER A 366 0.99 0.22 -1.57
N THR A 367 1.99 -0.54 -2.03
CA THR A 367 2.03 -2.00 -1.77
C THR A 367 2.04 -2.30 -0.28
N SER A 368 2.52 -1.37 0.55
CA SER A 368 2.66 -1.42 2.01
C SER A 368 3.58 -2.52 2.54
N THR A 369 3.71 -3.64 1.85
CA THR A 369 4.61 -4.75 2.16
C THR A 369 5.57 -4.99 0.99
N PHE A 370 6.66 -5.69 1.29
CA PHE A 370 7.69 -6.11 0.34
C PHE A 370 8.23 -7.50 0.70
N GLU A 371 7.32 -8.43 1.01
CA GLU A 371 7.64 -9.77 1.53
C GLU A 371 7.72 -10.82 0.42
N SER A 372 7.10 -10.56 -0.73
CA SER A 372 6.99 -11.52 -1.82
C SER A 372 7.40 -10.96 -3.18
N ILE A 373 7.65 -11.86 -4.13
CA ILE A 373 7.80 -11.53 -5.56
C ILE A 373 6.54 -10.84 -6.11
N VAL A 374 5.37 -11.17 -5.56
CA VAL A 374 4.11 -10.53 -5.98
C VAL A 374 4.14 -9.06 -5.59
N ASP A 375 4.55 -8.72 -4.37
CA ASP A 375 4.65 -7.33 -3.90
C ASP A 375 5.67 -6.53 -4.69
N SER A 376 6.83 -7.14 -4.97
CA SER A 376 7.85 -6.56 -5.85
C SER A 376 7.29 -6.23 -7.23
N ASN A 377 6.52 -7.14 -7.83
CA ASN A 377 5.90 -6.93 -9.14
C ASN A 377 4.77 -5.89 -9.10
N LYS A 378 3.99 -5.83 -8.01
CA LYS A 378 2.97 -4.79 -7.79
C LYS A 378 3.63 -3.40 -7.76
N ALA A 379 4.69 -3.25 -6.97
CA ALA A 379 5.45 -2.00 -6.83
C ALA A 379 6.05 -1.56 -8.18
N ALA A 380 6.72 -2.48 -8.89
CA ALA A 380 7.33 -2.19 -10.19
C ALA A 380 6.30 -1.75 -11.24
N ARG A 381 5.16 -2.44 -11.30
CA ARG A 381 4.06 -2.06 -12.21
C ARG A 381 3.44 -0.73 -11.83
N SER A 382 3.21 -0.50 -10.54
CA SER A 382 2.68 0.75 -10.00
C SER A 382 3.57 1.92 -10.41
N ALA A 383 4.89 1.81 -10.26
CA ALA A 383 5.84 2.81 -10.71
C ALA A 383 5.75 3.08 -12.23
N MET A 384 5.73 2.01 -13.05
CA MET A 384 5.63 2.15 -14.51
C MET A 384 4.33 2.83 -14.95
N ASN A 385 3.19 2.41 -14.41
CA ASN A 385 1.88 2.97 -14.71
C ASN A 385 1.77 4.43 -14.28
N THR A 386 2.39 4.79 -13.15
CA THR A 386 2.46 6.16 -12.66
C THR A 386 3.12 7.09 -13.67
N VAL A 387 4.31 6.70 -14.16
CA VAL A 387 5.05 7.49 -15.15
C VAL A 387 4.28 7.61 -16.47
N LEU A 388 3.74 6.49 -16.96
CA LEU A 388 3.01 6.50 -18.24
C LEU A 388 1.73 7.34 -18.18
N SER A 389 0.95 7.25 -17.11
CA SER A 389 -0.27 8.04 -16.95
C SER A 389 0.02 9.54 -16.80
N GLY A 390 1.03 9.90 -16.00
CA GLY A 390 1.46 11.29 -15.86
C GLY A 390 1.90 11.88 -17.21
N ALA A 391 2.73 11.15 -17.96
CA ALA A 391 3.17 11.58 -19.29
C ALA A 391 2.00 11.72 -20.27
N ALA A 392 1.08 10.75 -20.27
CA ALA A 392 -0.10 10.77 -21.15
C ALA A 392 -1.04 11.93 -20.82
N GLY A 393 -1.27 12.24 -19.54
CA GLY A 393 -2.05 13.40 -19.11
C GLY A 393 -1.44 14.73 -19.55
N GLY A 394 -0.14 14.92 -19.32
CA GLY A 394 0.59 16.12 -19.75
C GLY A 394 0.57 16.31 -21.26
N PHE A 395 0.86 15.24 -22.01
CA PHE A 395 0.85 15.28 -23.47
C PHE A 395 -0.55 15.54 -24.03
N THR A 396 -1.59 15.03 -23.38
CA THR A 396 -2.98 15.32 -23.75
C THR A 396 -3.29 16.80 -23.61
N LEU A 397 -2.91 17.43 -22.49
CA LEU A 397 -3.09 18.88 -22.34
C LEU A 397 -2.26 19.68 -23.35
N PHE A 398 -1.03 19.25 -23.63
CA PHE A 398 -0.21 19.87 -24.67
C PHE A 398 -0.94 19.89 -26.01
N ILE A 399 -1.46 18.74 -26.46
CA ILE A 399 -2.21 18.63 -27.72
C ILE A 399 -3.48 19.47 -27.69
N ILE A 400 -4.26 19.40 -26.59
CA ILE A 400 -5.49 20.19 -26.48
C ILE A 400 -5.19 21.69 -26.59
N ARG A 401 -4.18 22.19 -25.88
CA ARG A 401 -3.78 23.61 -25.85
C ARG A 401 -3.20 24.06 -27.18
N LEU A 402 -2.37 23.24 -27.81
CA LEU A 402 -1.78 23.56 -29.10
C LEU A 402 -2.82 23.56 -30.22
N VAL A 403 -3.64 22.51 -30.32
CA VAL A 403 -4.57 22.33 -31.45
C VAL A 403 -5.80 23.22 -31.34
N PHE A 404 -6.42 23.32 -30.15
CA PHE A 404 -7.68 24.05 -30.00
C PHE A 404 -7.53 25.50 -29.55
N PHE A 405 -6.40 25.85 -28.91
CA PHE A 405 -6.16 27.20 -28.39
C PHE A 405 -4.94 27.89 -29.02
N ASN A 406 -4.17 27.19 -29.88
CA ASN A 406 -2.97 27.71 -30.53
C ASN A 406 -1.98 28.34 -29.54
N MET A 407 -1.80 27.71 -28.37
CA MET A 407 -0.96 28.22 -27.28
C MET A 407 -0.04 27.15 -26.70
N TYR A 408 1.19 27.55 -26.36
CA TYR A 408 2.11 26.76 -25.55
C TYR A 408 1.91 27.11 -24.07
N ASP A 409 1.05 26.34 -23.40
CA ASP A 409 0.69 26.55 -22.00
C ASP A 409 1.46 25.58 -21.08
N VAL A 410 2.65 25.99 -20.65
CA VAL A 410 3.53 25.15 -19.82
C VAL A 410 2.88 24.79 -18.48
N ALA A 411 2.21 25.75 -17.84
CA ALA A 411 1.50 25.51 -16.57
C ALA A 411 0.34 24.54 -16.78
N GLY A 412 -0.42 24.69 -17.87
CA GLY A 412 -1.47 23.76 -18.26
C GLY A 412 -0.96 22.35 -18.54
N VAL A 413 0.20 22.19 -19.18
CA VAL A 413 0.85 20.89 -19.37
C VAL A 413 1.26 20.28 -18.03
N CYS A 414 1.83 21.07 -17.12
CA CYS A 414 2.17 20.63 -15.77
C CYS A 414 0.95 20.10 -15.02
N ASN A 415 -0.15 20.84 -15.01
CA ASN A 415 -1.41 20.38 -14.42
C ASN A 415 -1.99 19.16 -15.14
N GLY A 416 -1.76 19.04 -16.45
CA GLY A 416 -2.06 17.81 -17.20
C GLY A 416 -1.29 16.59 -16.71
N CYS A 417 0.01 16.75 -16.43
CA CYS A 417 0.82 15.70 -15.82
C CYS A 417 0.25 15.30 -14.46
N LEU A 418 -0.02 16.28 -13.60
CA LEU A 418 -0.58 16.05 -12.26
C LEU A 418 -1.95 15.37 -12.32
N ALA A 419 -2.84 15.78 -13.23
CA ALA A 419 -4.14 15.15 -13.42
C ALA A 419 -4.01 13.69 -13.85
N GLY A 420 -3.05 13.37 -14.72
CA GLY A 420 -2.72 11.99 -15.10
C GLY A 420 -2.18 11.16 -13.92
N LEU A 421 -1.31 11.74 -13.09
CA LEU A 421 -0.78 11.10 -11.89
C LEU A 421 -1.89 10.81 -10.85
N VAL A 422 -2.77 11.79 -10.58
CA VAL A 422 -3.95 11.60 -9.71
C VAL A 422 -4.87 10.51 -10.25
N SER A 423 -5.13 10.51 -11.55
CA SER A 423 -6.10 9.58 -12.16
C SER A 423 -5.66 8.11 -12.10
N ILE A 424 -4.36 7.83 -12.11
CA ILE A 424 -3.86 6.44 -12.03
C ILE A 424 -3.70 5.94 -10.59
N THR A 425 -3.72 6.83 -9.61
CA THR A 425 -3.37 6.55 -8.21
C THR A 425 -4.20 5.39 -7.61
N ALA A 426 -5.51 5.34 -7.84
CA ALA A 426 -6.37 4.25 -7.35
C ALA A 426 -6.12 2.89 -8.03
N GLY A 427 -5.61 2.88 -9.26
CA GLY A 427 -5.47 1.69 -10.09
C GLY A 427 -4.03 1.31 -10.43
N SER A 428 -3.02 1.99 -9.88
CA SER A 428 -1.66 1.96 -10.42
C SER A 428 -1.05 0.56 -10.42
N ALA A 429 -1.33 -0.28 -9.41
CA ALA A 429 -0.88 -1.67 -9.36
C ALA A 429 -1.76 -2.66 -10.15
N ASN A 430 -3.01 -2.30 -10.47
CA ASN A 430 -4.03 -3.25 -10.92
C ASN A 430 -4.53 -3.01 -12.33
N VAL A 431 -3.94 -2.06 -13.06
CA VAL A 431 -4.28 -1.86 -14.48
C VAL A 431 -3.09 -2.21 -15.36
N THR A 432 -3.38 -2.52 -16.62
CA THR A 432 -2.31 -2.66 -17.62
C THR A 432 -1.70 -1.29 -17.93
N SER A 433 -0.45 -1.28 -18.41
CA SER A 433 0.22 -0.04 -18.77
C SER A 433 -0.42 0.69 -19.96
N PHE A 434 -1.08 -0.05 -20.85
CA PHE A 434 -1.90 0.57 -21.88
C PHE A 434 -3.15 1.25 -21.29
N SER A 435 -3.82 0.59 -20.34
CA SER A 435 -4.92 1.21 -19.59
C SER A 435 -4.45 2.46 -18.84
N ALA A 436 -3.26 2.43 -18.22
CA ALA A 436 -2.70 3.60 -17.53
C ALA A 436 -2.54 4.81 -18.46
N ILE A 437 -2.12 4.61 -19.71
CA ILE A 437 -2.06 5.68 -20.73
C ILE A 437 -3.46 6.25 -21.00
N ILE A 438 -4.46 5.39 -21.20
CA ILE A 438 -5.85 5.83 -21.44
C ILE A 438 -6.39 6.60 -20.25
N ILE A 439 -6.14 6.12 -19.03
CA ILE A 439 -6.55 6.78 -17.78
C ILE A 439 -5.93 8.17 -17.70
N GLY A 440 -4.66 8.33 -18.05
CA GLY A 440 -3.98 9.62 -18.12
C GLY A 440 -4.56 10.57 -19.16
N ILE A 441 -4.86 10.07 -20.37
CA ILE A 441 -5.51 10.86 -21.45
C ILE A 441 -6.87 11.41 -21.00
N ILE A 442 -7.70 10.54 -20.41
CA ILE A 442 -9.02 10.95 -19.92
C ILE A 442 -8.86 11.90 -18.74
N GLY A 443 -7.93 11.64 -17.82
CA GLY A 443 -7.62 12.50 -16.68
C GLY A 443 -7.24 13.92 -17.09
N GLY A 444 -6.33 14.08 -18.05
CA GLY A 444 -5.96 15.38 -18.60
C GLY A 444 -7.13 16.10 -19.28
N SER A 445 -7.94 15.37 -20.04
CA SER A 445 -9.13 15.93 -20.71
C SER A 445 -10.19 16.41 -19.71
N LEU A 446 -10.40 15.64 -18.63
CA LEU A 446 -11.33 15.97 -17.55
C LEU A 446 -10.83 17.17 -16.74
N TYR A 447 -9.53 17.26 -16.45
CA TYR A 447 -8.93 18.45 -15.84
C TYR A 447 -9.28 19.72 -16.64
N GLN A 448 -9.05 19.70 -17.96
CA GLN A 448 -9.32 20.86 -18.82
C GLN A 448 -10.78 21.31 -18.73
N THR A 449 -11.69 20.34 -18.68
CA THR A 449 -13.13 20.59 -18.62
C THR A 449 -13.53 21.10 -17.24
N ALA A 450 -13.03 20.47 -16.17
CA ALA A 450 -13.30 20.83 -14.79
C ALA A 450 -12.80 22.24 -14.44
N SER A 451 -11.56 22.59 -14.81
CA SER A 451 -10.99 23.94 -14.62
C SER A 451 -11.88 25.02 -15.25
N ARG A 452 -12.32 24.81 -16.50
CA ARG A 452 -13.26 25.72 -17.17
C ARG A 452 -14.61 25.80 -16.46
N MET A 453 -15.16 24.67 -16.03
CA MET A 453 -16.45 24.60 -15.33
C MET A 453 -16.44 25.28 -13.95
N VAL A 454 -15.31 25.25 -13.23
CA VAL A 454 -15.11 25.94 -11.95
C VAL A 454 -15.04 27.44 -12.19
N ALA A 455 -14.22 27.89 -13.15
CA ALA A 455 -14.08 29.29 -13.52
C ALA A 455 -15.40 29.90 -14.05
N GLN A 456 -16.17 29.16 -14.86
CA GLN A 456 -17.49 29.59 -15.35
C GLN A 456 -18.50 29.84 -14.22
N ARG A 457 -18.37 29.15 -13.09
CA ARG A 457 -19.19 29.35 -11.88
C ARG A 457 -18.66 30.46 -10.97
N ARG A 458 -17.67 31.24 -11.46
CA ARG A 458 -16.96 32.30 -10.73
C ARG A 458 -16.39 31.81 -9.40
N ILE A 459 -15.85 30.58 -9.40
CA ILE A 459 -15.08 30.03 -8.30
C ILE A 459 -13.61 30.21 -8.68
N ASP A 460 -12.86 30.91 -7.84
CA ASP A 460 -11.44 31.15 -8.07
C ASP A 460 -10.62 30.10 -7.32
N ASP A 461 -10.11 29.13 -8.07
CA ASP A 461 -9.18 28.12 -7.60
C ASP A 461 -7.79 28.44 -8.19
N PRO A 462 -6.88 29.10 -7.43
CA PRO A 462 -5.66 29.69 -7.98
C PRO A 462 -4.73 28.75 -8.72
N ILE A 463 -4.74 27.46 -8.37
CA ILE A 463 -3.86 26.46 -8.97
C ILE A 463 -4.63 25.33 -9.66
N ASP A 464 -5.95 25.47 -9.79
CA ASP A 464 -6.85 24.41 -10.26
C ASP A 464 -6.81 23.12 -9.40
N ALA A 465 -6.69 23.27 -8.07
CA ALA A 465 -6.60 22.18 -7.11
C ALA A 465 -7.76 21.19 -7.23
N PHE A 466 -9.01 21.66 -7.36
CA PHE A 466 -10.16 20.79 -7.57
C PHE A 466 -10.11 20.08 -8.92
N ALA A 467 -9.70 20.77 -9.99
CA ALA A 467 -9.67 20.16 -11.32
C ALA A 467 -8.62 19.05 -11.42
N VAL A 468 -7.46 19.23 -10.79
CA VAL A 468 -6.41 18.21 -10.72
C VAL A 468 -6.81 17.09 -9.76
N HIS A 469 -7.11 17.42 -8.50
CA HIS A 469 -7.26 16.42 -7.44
C HIS A 469 -8.70 15.92 -7.27
N GLY A 470 -9.69 16.81 -7.30
CA GLY A 470 -11.10 16.44 -7.15
C GLY A 470 -11.61 15.65 -8.36
N MET A 471 -11.51 16.23 -9.57
CA MET A 471 -11.96 15.56 -10.79
C MET A 471 -11.07 14.36 -11.15
N GLY A 472 -9.75 14.50 -11.06
CA GLY A 472 -8.83 13.37 -11.24
C GLY A 472 -9.10 12.25 -10.24
N GLY A 473 -9.44 12.60 -8.99
CA GLY A 473 -9.75 11.65 -7.93
C GLY A 473 -11.03 10.85 -8.17
N ILE A 474 -12.11 11.54 -8.61
CA ILE A 474 -13.36 10.91 -9.04
C ILE A 474 -13.09 9.96 -10.20
N TRP A 475 -12.41 10.44 -11.24
CA TRP A 475 -12.12 9.63 -12.41
C TRP A 475 -11.25 8.42 -12.07
N GLY A 476 -10.17 8.60 -11.30
CA GLY A 476 -9.28 7.51 -10.93
C GLY A 476 -9.98 6.42 -10.12
N SER A 477 -10.85 6.81 -9.18
CA SER A 477 -11.64 5.87 -8.36
C SER A 477 -12.70 5.10 -9.15
N ILE A 478 -13.12 5.61 -10.32
CA ILE A 478 -14.00 4.89 -11.26
C ILE A 478 -13.16 4.03 -12.20
N ALA A 479 -12.08 4.61 -12.74
CA ALA A 479 -11.22 3.99 -13.73
C ALA A 479 -10.49 2.76 -13.18
N CYS A 480 -10.09 2.78 -11.90
CA CYS A 480 -9.47 1.62 -11.27
C CYS A 480 -10.36 0.38 -11.35
N VAL A 481 -11.69 0.54 -11.28
CA VAL A 481 -12.68 -0.54 -11.40
C VAL A 481 -12.91 -0.92 -12.87
N LEU A 482 -13.07 0.07 -13.75
CA LEU A 482 -13.37 -0.17 -15.16
C LEU A 482 -12.21 -0.84 -15.92
N PHE A 483 -10.98 -0.57 -15.49
CA PHE A 483 -9.77 -1.09 -16.10
C PHE A 483 -9.04 -2.10 -15.21
N ASP A 484 -9.66 -2.56 -14.10
CA ASP A 484 -9.07 -3.53 -13.18
C ASP A 484 -8.71 -4.83 -13.92
N TYR A 485 -7.59 -5.38 -13.50
CA TYR A 485 -6.97 -6.53 -14.11
C TYR A 485 -6.94 -7.71 -13.11
N GLY A 486 -7.84 -8.68 -13.32
CA GLY A 486 -8.14 -9.75 -12.35
C GLY A 486 -7.17 -10.95 -12.22
N SER A 487 -5.97 -11.01 -12.82
CA SER A 487 -4.79 -11.90 -12.47
C SER A 487 -3.92 -12.30 -13.70
N GLY A 488 -2.72 -11.71 -13.93
CA GLY A 488 -1.87 -11.81 -15.16
C GLY A 488 -2.16 -11.03 -16.51
N PHE A 489 -1.58 -9.85 -16.75
CA PHE A 489 -1.49 -9.09 -18.04
C PHE A 489 -2.47 -9.38 -19.23
N SER A 490 -3.62 -8.70 -19.33
CA SER A 490 -4.44 -8.64 -20.56
C SER A 490 -5.52 -7.52 -20.54
N VAL A 491 -6.03 -7.13 -21.72
CA VAL A 491 -6.74 -5.88 -22.04
C VAL A 491 -8.28 -5.94 -21.84
N PHE A 492 -8.88 -7.10 -21.54
CA PHE A 492 -10.34 -7.22 -21.41
C PHE A 492 -10.71 -8.37 -20.46
N SER A 493 -10.84 -8.11 -19.15
CA SER A 493 -11.28 -9.13 -18.18
C SER A 493 -12.76 -9.49 -18.41
N GLN A 494 -13.06 -10.78 -18.48
CA GLN A 494 -14.41 -11.32 -18.54
C GLN A 494 -15.06 -11.25 -17.14
N GLY A 495 -15.84 -10.19 -16.89
CA GLY A 495 -16.91 -10.16 -15.90
C GLY A 495 -16.55 -9.99 -14.41
N GLU A 496 -15.33 -10.36 -14.00
CA GLU A 496 -14.90 -10.34 -12.59
C GLU A 496 -13.60 -9.54 -12.37
N ILE A 497 -13.49 -8.93 -11.19
CA ILE A 497 -12.39 -8.10 -10.68
C ILE A 497 -11.74 -8.85 -9.53
N THR A 498 -10.48 -9.25 -9.68
CA THR A 498 -9.69 -9.84 -8.60
C THR A 498 -8.86 -8.72 -8.01
N ARG A 499 -9.40 -8.12 -6.95
CA ARG A 499 -8.78 -6.97 -6.28
C ARG A 499 -7.40 -7.38 -5.78
N ILE A 500 -6.42 -6.50 -5.94
CA ILE A 500 -5.15 -6.61 -5.21
C ILE A 500 -5.28 -5.72 -3.97
N GLY A 501 -5.66 -6.34 -2.85
CA GLY A 501 -5.71 -5.68 -1.55
C GLY A 501 -4.36 -5.73 -0.80
N PRO A 502 -4.31 -5.13 0.40
CA PRO A 502 -3.14 -5.21 1.30
C PRO A 502 -2.71 -6.65 1.61
N ASN A 503 -3.66 -7.60 1.58
CA ASN A 503 -3.46 -9.02 1.92
C ASN A 503 -3.40 -9.95 0.68
N ASN A 504 -2.92 -9.46 -0.46
CA ASN A 504 -2.88 -10.16 -1.76
C ASN A 504 -4.21 -10.15 -2.55
N TYR A 505 -4.34 -11.09 -3.50
CA TYR A 505 -5.49 -11.22 -4.39
C TYR A 505 -6.75 -11.52 -3.56
N GLU A 506 -7.69 -10.58 -3.51
CA GLU A 506 -8.99 -10.79 -2.88
C GLU A 506 -9.93 -11.57 -3.82
N ALA A 507 -10.97 -12.16 -3.25
CA ALA A 507 -11.98 -12.88 -4.02
C ALA A 507 -12.57 -12.01 -5.12
N ALA A 508 -12.76 -12.62 -6.29
CA ALA A 508 -13.21 -11.95 -7.49
C ALA A 508 -14.66 -11.43 -7.32
N VAL A 509 -14.91 -10.18 -7.71
CA VAL A 509 -16.23 -9.53 -7.59
C VAL A 509 -16.68 -9.08 -8.98
N SER A 510 -17.98 -9.14 -9.27
CA SER A 510 -18.53 -8.52 -10.48
C SER A 510 -18.17 -7.03 -10.58
N VAL A 511 -17.87 -6.57 -11.80
CA VAL A 511 -17.60 -5.15 -12.10
C VAL A 511 -18.70 -4.23 -11.58
N GLY A 512 -19.97 -4.63 -11.74
CA GLY A 512 -21.12 -3.82 -11.30
C GLY A 512 -21.18 -3.63 -9.79
N THR A 513 -20.88 -4.67 -9.02
CA THR A 513 -20.85 -4.58 -7.55
C THR A 513 -19.68 -3.71 -7.10
N GLN A 514 -18.48 -3.92 -7.65
CA GLN A 514 -17.32 -3.10 -7.32
C GLN A 514 -17.53 -1.63 -7.69
N LEU A 515 -18.11 -1.37 -8.87
CA LEU A 515 -18.42 -0.01 -9.29
C LEU A 515 -19.44 0.65 -8.36
N GLY A 516 -20.45 -0.10 -7.91
CA GLY A 516 -21.41 0.36 -6.91
C GLY A 516 -20.75 0.77 -5.60
N VAL A 517 -19.84 -0.06 -5.06
CA VAL A 517 -19.09 0.25 -3.83
C VAL A 517 -18.13 1.42 -4.02
N ASN A 518 -17.43 1.51 -5.15
CA ASN A 518 -16.55 2.64 -5.45
C ASN A 518 -17.34 3.95 -5.61
N ILE A 519 -18.49 3.93 -6.28
CA ILE A 519 -19.37 5.11 -6.36
C ILE A 519 -19.86 5.51 -4.97
N LEU A 520 -20.27 4.55 -4.12
CA LEU A 520 -20.64 4.84 -2.74
C LEU A 520 -19.49 5.50 -1.98
N GLY A 521 -18.28 4.97 -2.05
CA GLY A 521 -17.10 5.56 -1.42
C GLY A 521 -16.80 6.97 -1.91
N ILE A 522 -16.86 7.21 -3.22
CA ILE A 522 -16.72 8.56 -3.82
C ILE A 522 -17.76 9.53 -3.23
N LEU A 523 -19.03 9.12 -3.17
CA LEU A 523 -20.10 9.94 -2.61
C LEU A 523 -19.85 10.23 -1.12
N MET A 524 -19.41 9.23 -0.35
CA MET A 524 -19.11 9.41 1.07
C MET A 524 -17.92 10.34 1.31
N ILE A 525 -16.87 10.27 0.49
CA ILE A 525 -15.74 11.22 0.56
C ILE A 525 -16.22 12.64 0.26
N ILE A 526 -17.01 12.83 -0.80
CA ILE A 526 -17.57 14.14 -1.18
C ILE A 526 -18.43 14.71 -0.05
N LEU A 527 -19.32 13.89 0.51
CA LEU A 527 -20.22 14.31 1.58
C LEU A 527 -19.45 14.64 2.87
N TRP A 528 -18.52 13.77 3.29
CA TRP A 528 -17.78 13.94 4.54
C TRP A 528 -16.79 15.12 4.46
N SER A 529 -15.92 15.12 3.45
CA SER A 529 -14.94 16.19 3.26
C SER A 529 -15.65 17.52 2.99
N GLY A 530 -16.70 17.50 2.15
CA GLY A 530 -17.48 18.69 1.82
C GLY A 530 -18.23 19.27 3.01
N PHE A 531 -18.89 18.42 3.82
CA PHE A 531 -19.64 18.85 5.00
C PHE A 531 -18.72 19.48 6.05
N TRP A 532 -17.66 18.78 6.46
CA TRP A 532 -16.78 19.30 7.51
C TRP A 532 -15.98 20.51 7.05
N SER A 533 -15.50 20.52 5.80
CA SER A 533 -14.85 21.70 5.24
C SER A 533 -15.81 22.89 5.20
N SER A 534 -17.07 22.67 4.78
CA SER A 534 -18.08 23.73 4.77
C SER A 534 -18.33 24.28 6.16
N LEU A 535 -18.51 23.40 7.14
CA LEU A 535 -18.75 23.79 8.52
C LEU A 535 -17.59 24.64 9.06
N VAL A 536 -16.34 24.20 8.87
CA VAL A 536 -15.15 24.91 9.35
C VAL A 536 -15.00 26.27 8.68
N PHE A 537 -15.08 26.35 7.35
CA PHE A 537 -14.95 27.62 6.64
C PHE A 537 -16.12 28.58 6.94
N LEU A 538 -17.35 28.08 7.17
CA LEU A 538 -18.49 28.91 7.59
C LEU A 538 -18.32 29.42 9.02
N ILE A 539 -17.76 28.62 9.93
CA ILE A 539 -17.40 29.07 11.28
C ILE A 539 -16.35 30.18 11.18
N PHE A 540 -15.29 29.99 10.40
CA PHE A 540 -14.30 31.04 10.18
C PHE A 540 -14.93 32.31 9.61
N ARG A 541 -15.91 32.19 8.71
CA ARG A 541 -16.65 33.35 8.19
C ARG A 541 -17.39 34.08 9.28
N ARG A 542 -18.07 33.32 10.14
CA ARG A 542 -18.93 33.86 11.20
C ARG A 542 -18.13 34.63 12.26
N PHE A 543 -16.87 34.26 12.47
CA PHE A 543 -15.96 34.88 13.44
C PHE A 543 -14.91 35.81 12.81
N ASP A 544 -15.06 36.16 11.54
CA ASP A 544 -14.14 37.04 10.81
C ASP A 544 -12.68 36.55 10.80
N LEU A 545 -12.52 35.23 10.64
CA LEU A 545 -11.23 34.55 10.56
C LEU A 545 -10.87 34.15 9.12
N LEU A 546 -11.75 34.29 8.13
CA LEU A 546 -11.51 33.78 6.77
C LEU A 546 -10.45 34.57 6.00
N HIS A 547 -10.66 35.88 5.87
CA HIS A 547 -9.85 36.73 5.00
C HIS A 547 -8.62 37.26 5.74
N ALA A 548 -7.53 37.45 5.00
CA ALA A 548 -6.54 38.44 5.40
C ALA A 548 -7.21 39.84 5.35
N THR A 549 -6.83 40.78 6.23
CA THR A 549 -7.39 42.14 6.24
C THR A 549 -7.22 42.82 4.87
N GLU A 550 -8.13 43.73 4.46
CA GLU A 550 -8.10 44.37 3.12
C GLU A 550 -6.75 45.03 2.78
N GLU A 551 -6.04 45.52 3.80
CA GLU A 551 -4.68 46.07 3.70
C GLU A 551 -3.65 45.01 3.25
N ASN A 552 -3.82 43.75 3.70
CA ASN A 552 -2.97 42.59 3.40
C ASN A 552 -3.32 41.85 2.09
N GLU A 553 -4.46 42.17 1.45
CA GLU A 553 -4.83 41.61 0.13
C GLU A 553 -4.33 42.46 -1.05
N VAL A 554 -4.11 43.77 -0.84
CA VAL A 554 -3.67 44.74 -1.87
C VAL A 554 -2.20 45.12 -1.71
N PHE A 555 -1.72 45.19 -0.47
CA PHE A 555 -0.30 45.24 -0.17
C PHE A 555 0.13 43.85 0.30
N ALA A 556 1.31 43.38 -0.12
CA ALA A 556 1.97 42.26 0.51
C ALA A 556 1.84 42.41 2.04
N PRO A 557 1.64 41.34 2.84
CA PRO A 557 1.48 41.54 4.26
C PRO A 557 2.81 42.01 4.82
N ASP A 558 2.94 43.33 4.97
CA ASP A 558 4.06 43.99 5.61
C ASP A 558 4.23 43.45 7.05
N ASP A 559 3.21 42.82 7.63
CA ASP A 559 3.28 42.04 8.88
C ASP A 559 4.31 40.90 8.86
N TYR A 560 4.53 40.21 7.73
CA TYR A 560 5.58 39.16 7.66
C TYR A 560 6.99 39.75 7.53
N MET A 561 7.13 40.95 6.94
CA MET A 561 8.39 41.68 6.93
C MET A 561 8.67 42.40 8.25
N GLN A 562 7.64 42.85 8.99
CA GLN A 562 7.81 43.47 10.31
C GLN A 562 8.36 42.53 11.37
N PHE A 563 8.09 41.21 11.26
CA PHE A 563 8.69 40.23 12.18
C PHE A 563 10.19 39.98 11.93
N SER A 564 10.66 40.10 10.67
CA SER A 564 12.09 39.91 10.35
C SER A 564 12.90 41.22 10.45
N SER A 565 12.28 42.38 10.24
CA SER A 565 12.94 43.68 10.24
C SER A 565 13.10 44.31 11.64
N ARG A 566 12.34 43.87 12.65
CA ARG A 566 12.51 44.32 14.05
C ARG A 566 13.81 43.88 14.73
N ARG A 567 14.70 43.16 14.03
CA ARG A 567 16.06 42.82 14.51
C ARG A 567 17.14 43.18 13.50
N LYS A 568 17.23 44.45 13.12
CA LYS A 568 18.53 45.07 12.79
C LYS A 568 18.74 46.28 13.71
N PRO A 569 19.61 46.19 14.74
CA PRO A 569 20.03 47.38 15.44
C PRO A 569 20.89 48.19 14.46
N GLY A 570 20.34 49.31 13.96
CA GLY A 570 21.13 50.30 13.20
C GLY A 570 20.51 50.94 11.95
N ALA A 571 19.23 50.74 11.64
CA ALA A 571 18.58 51.49 10.55
C ALA A 571 17.81 52.70 11.11
N VAL A 572 18.26 53.90 10.77
CA VAL A 572 17.67 55.20 11.14
C VAL A 572 16.28 55.34 10.50
N HIS A 573 15.29 55.77 11.29
CA HIS A 573 13.92 56.04 10.84
C HIS A 573 13.85 57.42 10.13
N PRO A 574 13.04 57.61 9.07
CA PRO A 574 12.96 58.89 8.34
C PRO A 574 12.27 60.04 9.11
N ASP A 575 11.83 59.83 10.35
CA ASP A 575 10.97 60.78 11.07
C ASP A 575 11.71 61.70 12.06
N ASP A 576 13.03 61.59 12.18
CA ASP A 576 13.83 62.40 13.12
C ASP A 576 14.23 63.79 12.60
N VAL A 577 13.55 64.35 11.60
CA VAL A 577 13.77 65.74 11.16
C VAL A 577 12.44 66.46 10.92
N SER A 578 11.75 66.81 12.01
CA SER A 578 10.76 67.90 11.95
C SER A 578 10.63 68.62 13.28
N ASP A 579 11.57 69.52 13.56
CA ASP A 579 11.27 70.68 14.40
C ASP A 579 12.22 71.82 14.04
N PHE A 580 11.69 72.87 13.40
CA PHE A 580 11.94 74.28 13.70
C PHE A 580 11.24 75.17 12.66
N SER A 581 10.28 75.95 13.18
CA SER A 581 9.45 76.95 12.52
C SER A 581 10.18 78.26 12.18
N GLU A 582 9.70 78.88 11.10
CA GLU A 582 9.62 80.33 10.80
C GLU A 582 10.87 81.23 10.77
N GLY A 583 11.06 81.95 9.64
CA GLY A 583 11.89 83.17 9.62
C GLY A 583 12.35 83.68 8.25
N LYS A 584 11.57 84.59 7.65
CA LYS A 584 11.88 85.67 6.67
C LYS A 584 13.22 85.70 5.89
N SER A 585 13.06 85.86 4.56
CA SER A 585 13.84 86.66 3.59
C SER A 585 15.39 86.66 3.63
N ASN A 586 16.04 86.17 2.56
CA ASN A 586 16.88 86.99 1.68
C ASN A 586 17.39 86.23 0.45
N LYS A 587 17.55 86.94 -0.68
CA LYS A 587 18.28 86.49 -1.87
C LYS A 587 19.77 86.38 -1.55
N SER A 588 20.42 85.24 -1.85
CA SER A 588 21.77 85.18 -2.47
C SER A 588 22.30 83.74 -2.66
N ARG A 589 22.60 83.39 -3.92
CA ARG A 589 23.84 82.76 -4.45
C ARG A 589 24.33 81.36 -3.96
N VAL A 590 24.68 80.52 -4.96
CA VAL A 590 25.65 79.37 -4.98
C VAL A 590 25.06 78.03 -4.46
N SER A 591 25.20 76.83 -5.05
CA SER A 591 25.96 76.28 -6.20
C SER A 591 25.34 74.96 -6.69
N ASP A 592 25.40 74.72 -7.99
CA ASP A 592 25.35 73.39 -8.63
C ASP A 592 26.52 72.51 -8.15
N SER A 593 26.27 71.40 -7.45
CA SER A 593 27.32 70.41 -7.19
C SER A 593 26.90 68.95 -7.16
N ASN A 594 25.63 68.58 -7.38
CA ASN A 594 25.20 67.18 -7.27
C ASN A 594 24.72 66.51 -8.57
N ARG A 595 24.96 67.13 -9.74
CA ARG A 595 24.57 66.57 -11.05
C ARG A 595 25.71 65.94 -11.87
N ASN A 596 26.95 65.99 -11.40
CA ASN A 596 28.14 65.60 -12.19
C ASN A 596 28.83 64.29 -11.80
N ASN A 597 28.39 63.60 -10.73
CA ASN A 597 29.07 62.36 -10.29
C ASN A 597 28.53 61.09 -10.94
N ASN A 598 27.25 61.03 -11.33
CA ASN A 598 26.67 59.83 -11.94
C ASN A 598 26.95 59.70 -13.45
N SER A 599 27.26 60.80 -14.15
CA SER A 599 27.61 60.75 -15.57
C SER A 599 29.09 60.41 -15.84
N ARG A 600 29.95 60.48 -14.82
CA ARG A 600 31.39 60.19 -14.93
C ARG A 600 31.68 58.70 -14.71
N ALA A 601 31.02 58.09 -13.72
CA ALA A 601 31.13 56.65 -13.44
C ALA A 601 30.61 55.77 -14.60
N LEU A 602 29.56 56.20 -15.30
CA LEU A 602 29.01 55.48 -16.45
C LEU A 602 29.90 55.60 -17.71
N LYS A 603 30.74 56.64 -17.80
CA LYS A 603 31.64 56.88 -18.93
C LYS A 603 32.96 56.12 -18.78
N GLU A 604 33.48 56.03 -17.54
CA GLU A 604 34.70 55.26 -17.23
C GLU A 604 34.49 53.73 -17.35
N MET A 605 33.27 53.22 -17.10
CA MET A 605 32.95 51.80 -17.32
C MET A 605 32.82 51.42 -18.81
N ILE A 606 32.43 52.35 -19.69
CA ILE A 606 32.26 52.09 -21.12
C ILE A 606 33.61 52.19 -21.86
N ASP A 607 34.50 53.07 -21.42
CA ASP A 607 35.84 53.23 -22.03
C ASP A 607 36.81 52.12 -21.60
N GLY A 608 36.67 51.56 -20.38
CA GLY A 608 37.52 50.46 -19.89
C GLY A 608 37.29 49.09 -20.58
N SER A 609 36.11 48.86 -21.16
CA SER A 609 35.80 47.60 -21.88
C SER A 609 36.22 47.62 -23.36
N ARG A 610 36.80 48.73 -23.84
CA ARG A 610 37.21 48.91 -25.24
C ARG A 610 38.72 48.82 -25.47
N GLU A 611 39.54 48.75 -24.40
CA GLU A 611 41.00 48.59 -24.48
C GLU A 611 41.49 47.13 -24.32
N GLU A 612 40.62 46.18 -23.95
CA GLU A 612 41.01 44.75 -23.80
C GLU A 612 40.73 43.87 -25.04
N LEU A 613 40.28 44.45 -26.16
CA LEU A 613 39.95 43.70 -27.40
C LEU A 613 40.80 44.06 -28.62
N ASP A 614 41.90 44.81 -28.48
CA ASP A 614 42.73 45.24 -29.62
C ASP A 614 44.26 45.00 -29.45
N ASN A 615 44.66 44.04 -28.61
CA ASN A 615 46.06 43.60 -28.52
C ASN A 615 46.14 42.08 -28.37
N GLY A 616 46.26 41.37 -29.51
CA GLY A 616 46.45 39.93 -29.54
C GLY A 616 46.53 39.34 -30.96
N ASP A 617 47.28 39.98 -31.86
CA ASP A 617 47.86 39.32 -33.05
C ASP A 617 49.32 38.96 -32.72
N ASP A 618 49.58 37.67 -32.44
CA ASP A 618 50.78 36.90 -32.77
C ASP A 618 50.57 35.40 -32.46
#